data_AF-D8LJV8-F1
#
_entry.id   AF-D8LJV8-F1
#
_cell.length_a   1.000
_cell.length_b   1.000
_cell.length_c   1.000
_cell.angle_alpha   90.00
_cell.angle_beta   90.00
_cell.angle_gamma   90.00
#
_symmetry.space_group_name_H-M   'P 1'
#
loop_
_entity.id
_entity.type
_entity.pdbx_description
1 polymer ?
#
loop_
_entity_poly.entity_id
_entity_poly.type
_entity_poly.pdbx_seq_one_letter_code
_entity_poly.pdbx_strand_id
1 'polypeptide(L)'
;MASLRREVLGGYRRLMRVRVVAFEDDTTMLEASKQQLRIEFNKNKAVTDPSKIAGLIKGINEVEEMLKYNIAQARLNDRGNYGN
;
A
#
# COMPACT_ATOMS: atom_id res chain seq x y z
N MET A 1 21.16 -2.55 9.04
CA MET A 1 20.91 -2.77 7.59
C MET A 1 19.96 -3.94 7.31
N ALA A 2 20.16 -5.13 7.88
CA ALA A 2 19.26 -6.28 7.65
C ALA A 2 17.80 -6.04 8.10
N SER A 3 17.58 -5.25 9.17
CA SER A 3 16.23 -4.86 9.63
C SER A 3 15.49 -3.97 8.63
N LEU A 4 16.12 -2.90 8.15
CA LEU A 4 15.55 -1.98 7.17
C LEU A 4 15.17 -2.69 5.87
N ARG A 5 16.03 -3.57 5.36
CA ARG A 5 15.71 -4.38 4.16
C ARG A 5 14.48 -5.26 4.39
N ARG A 6 14.38 -5.88 5.57
CA ARG A 6 13.23 -6.72 5.94
C ARG A 6 11.95 -5.88 6.03
N GLU A 7 12.02 -4.68 6.59
CA GLU A 7 10.88 -3.76 6.71
C GLU A 7 10.39 -3.29 5.33
N VAL A 8 11.29 -2.89 4.43
CA VAL A 8 10.94 -2.48 3.07
C VAL A 8 10.27 -3.62 2.30
N LEU A 9 10.86 -4.83 2.30
CA LEU A 9 10.28 -5.99 1.61
C LEU A 9 9.00 -6.50 2.28
N GLY A 10 8.89 -6.33 3.60
CA GLY A 10 7.66 -6.60 4.35
C GLY A 10 6.56 -5.64 3.92
N GLY A 11 6.85 -4.35 3.89
CA GLY A 11 5.94 -3.28 3.49
C GLY A 11 5.46 -3.43 2.05
N TYR A 12 6.35 -3.76 1.11
CA TYR A 12 5.98 -4.08 -0.27
C TYR A 12 4.92 -5.19 -0.31
N ARG A 13 5.18 -6.32 0.37
CA ARG A 13 4.23 -7.45 0.40
C ARG A 13 2.90 -7.09 1.04
N ARG A 14 2.89 -6.24 2.07
CA ARG A 14 1.65 -5.75 2.69
C ARG A 14 0.84 -4.90 1.69
N LEU A 15 1.46 -3.93 1.02
CA LEU A 15 0.79 -3.13 -0.01
C LEU A 15 0.24 -3.97 -1.16
N MET A 16 0.99 -4.97 -1.64
CA MET A 16 0.52 -5.91 -2.67
C MET A 16 -0.75 -6.67 -2.25
N ARG A 17 -0.91 -6.98 -0.97
CA ARG A 17 -2.11 -7.67 -0.45
C ARG A 17 -3.26 -6.70 -0.25
N VAL A 18 -3.00 -5.57 0.39
CA VAL A 18 -4.04 -4.59 0.71
C VAL A 18 -4.67 -4.01 -0.56
N ARG A 19 -3.91 -3.77 -1.62
CA ARG A 19 -4.49 -3.30 -2.90
C ARG A 19 -5.52 -4.27 -3.48
N VAL A 20 -5.31 -5.59 -3.32
CA VAL A 20 -6.20 -6.61 -3.89
C VAL A 20 -7.57 -6.54 -3.24
N VAL A 21 -7.59 -6.27 -1.93
CA VAL A 21 -8.82 -6.09 -1.17
C VAL A 21 -9.42 -4.70 -1.41
N ALA A 22 -8.60 -3.66 -1.59
CA ALA A 22 -9.08 -2.29 -1.79
C ALA A 22 -9.71 -2.04 -3.16
N PHE A 23 -9.27 -2.79 -4.17
CA PHE A 23 -9.72 -2.69 -5.55
C PHE A 23 -10.32 -4.03 -6.01
N GLU A 24 -10.98 -4.74 -5.09
CA GLU A 24 -11.74 -5.95 -5.42
C GLU A 24 -12.74 -5.58 -6.54
N ASP A 25 -12.76 -6.38 -7.61
CA ASP A 25 -13.52 -6.16 -8.85
C ASP A 25 -13.09 -4.98 -9.77
N ASP A 26 -12.13 -4.15 -9.37
CA ASP A 26 -11.55 -3.10 -10.23
C ASP A 26 -10.20 -3.54 -10.84
N THR A 27 -10.29 -4.33 -11.91
CA THR A 27 -9.10 -4.86 -12.61
C THR A 27 -8.17 -3.75 -13.12
N THR A 28 -8.74 -2.61 -13.53
CA THR A 28 -7.96 -1.46 -14.01
C THR A 28 -7.13 -0.87 -12.88
N MET A 29 -7.72 -0.65 -11.70
CA MET A 29 -7.02 -0.14 -10.53
C MET A 29 -6.04 -1.17 -9.95
N LEU A 30 -6.33 -2.47 -10.04
CA LEU A 30 -5.40 -3.53 -9.64
C LEU A 30 -4.11 -3.49 -10.44
N GLU A 31 -4.18 -3.34 -11.77
CA GLU A 31 -2.99 -3.26 -12.61
C GLU A 31 -2.29 -1.90 -12.48
N ALA A 32 -3.02 -0.79 -12.43
CA ALA A 32 -2.45 0.54 -12.23
C ALA A 32 -1.68 0.64 -10.91
N SER A 33 -2.30 0.21 -9.79
CA SER A 33 -1.66 0.22 -8.48
C SER A 33 -0.45 -0.72 -8.41
N LYS A 34 -0.50 -1.89 -9.07
CA LYS A 34 0.65 -2.80 -9.19
C LYS A 34 1.81 -2.17 -9.95
N GLN A 35 1.54 -1.50 -11.06
CA GLN A 35 2.58 -0.81 -11.84
C GLN A 35 3.19 0.34 -11.05
N GLN A 36 2.36 1.19 -10.43
CA GLN A 36 2.83 2.32 -9.63
C GLN A 36 3.72 1.87 -8.47
N LEU A 37 3.31 0.83 -7.73
CA LEU A 37 4.10 0.28 -6.63
C LEU A 37 5.45 -0.29 -7.13
N ARG A 38 5.48 -0.93 -8.30
CA ARG A 38 6.75 -1.40 -8.88
C ARG A 38 7.66 -0.25 -9.29
N ILE A 39 7.10 0.79 -9.92
CA ILE A 39 7.85 1.98 -10.34
C ILE A 39 8.50 2.65 -9.13
N GLU A 40 7.73 2.93 -8.08
CA GLU A 40 8.25 3.61 -6.89
C GLU A 40 9.32 2.80 -6.14
N PHE A 41 9.14 1.49 -5.99
CA PHE A 41 10.15 0.64 -5.36
C PHE A 41 11.42 0.53 -6.21
N ASN A 42 11.31 0.48 -7.53
CA ASN A 42 12.47 0.47 -8.43
C ASN A 42 13.21 1.81 -8.41
N LYS A 43 12.48 2.93 -8.43
CA LYS A 43 13.03 4.29 -8.35
C LYS A 43 13.86 4.48 -7.07
N ASN A 44 13.43 3.89 -5.96
CA ASN A 44 14.09 4.02 -4.66
C ASN A 44 15.07 2.86 -4.34
N LYS A 45 15.29 1.90 -5.24
CA LYS A 45 16.15 0.72 -5.01
C LYS A 45 17.60 1.06 -4.66
N ALA A 46 18.11 2.17 -5.19
CA ALA A 46 19.50 2.61 -5.00
C ALA A 46 19.68 3.52 -3.77
N VAL A 47 18.61 3.83 -3.03
CA VAL A 47 18.70 4.66 -1.82
C VAL A 47 19.42 3.87 -0.72
N THR A 48 20.54 4.40 -0.23
CA THR A 48 21.37 3.79 0.83
C THR A 48 21.36 4.58 2.14
N ASP A 49 20.87 5.83 2.11
CA ASP A 49 20.75 6.70 3.27
C ASP A 49 19.65 6.17 4.23
N PRO A 50 20.02 5.78 5.47
CA PRO A 50 19.07 5.23 6.44
C PRO A 50 17.90 6.17 6.76
N SER A 51 18.13 7.48 6.81
CA SER A 51 17.10 8.48 7.12
C SER A 51 16.06 8.56 6.00
N LYS A 52 16.51 8.50 4.74
CA LYS A 52 15.62 8.44 3.58
C LYS A 52 14.83 7.14 3.54
N ILE A 53 15.48 6.01 3.85
CA ILE A 53 14.82 4.70 3.92
C ILE A 53 13.72 4.72 5.00
N ALA A 54 13.98 5.29 6.17
CA ALA A 54 12.98 5.43 7.23
C ALA A 54 11.77 6.26 6.77
N GLY A 55 12.00 7.36 6.04
CA GLY A 55 10.92 8.15 5.43
C GLY A 55 10.09 7.36 4.42
N LEU A 56 10.74 6.55 3.56
CA LEU A 56 10.05 5.68 2.61
C LEU A 56 9.22 4.59 3.31
N ILE A 57 9.74 4.01 4.39
CA ILE A 57 9.01 3.03 5.22
C ILE A 57 7.79 3.68 5.85
N LYS A 58 7.90 4.93 6.33
CA LYS A 58 6.76 5.69 6.85
C LYS A 58 5.68 5.86 5.80
N GLY A 59 6.05 6.29 4.58
CA GLY A 59 5.11 6.42 3.46
C GLY A 59 4.43 5.10 3.09
N ILE A 60 5.16 3.98 3.13
CA ILE A 60 4.56 2.64 2.92
C ILE A 60 3.46 2.36 3.95
N ASN A 61 3.70 2.66 5.23
CA ASN A 61 2.72 2.43 6.29
C ASN A 61 1.50 3.37 6.15
N GLU A 62 1.71 4.64 5.82
CA GLU A 62 0.63 5.61 5.59
C GLU A 62 -0.29 5.18 4.44
N VAL A 63 0.27 4.72 3.32
CA VAL A 63 -0.52 4.21 2.19
C VAL A 63 -1.28 2.94 2.58
N GLU A 64 -0.65 2.05 3.36
CA GLU A 64 -1.29 0.83 3.86
C GLU A 64 -2.52 1.15 4.72
N GLU A 65 -2.39 2.11 5.65
CA GLU A 65 -3.48 2.55 6.51
C GLU A 65 -4.61 3.20 5.72
N MET A 66 -4.27 4.08 4.76
CA MET A 66 -5.26 4.73 3.89
C MET A 66 -6.08 3.69 3.11
N LEU A 67 -5.44 2.69 2.51
CA LEU A 67 -6.14 1.65 1.76
C LEU A 67 -7.01 0.79 2.68
N LYS A 68 -6.54 0.44 3.88
CA LYS A 68 -7.34 -0.31 4.88
C LYS A 68 -8.55 0.48 5.35
N TYR A 69 -8.39 1.78 5.57
CA TYR A 69 -9.49 2.66 5.95
C TYR A 69 -10.57 2.70 4.87
N ASN A 70 -10.18 2.83 3.60
CA ASN A 70 -11.11 2.82 2.48
C ASN A 70 -11.87 1.49 2.37
N ILE A 71 -11.18 0.35 2.58
CA ILE A 71 -11.82 -0.97 2.66
C ILE A 71 -12.86 -1.02 3.79
N ALA A 72 -12.50 -0.50 4.97
CA ALA A 72 -13.41 -0.49 6.12
C ALA A 72 -14.66 0.35 5.82
N GLN A 73 -14.51 1.52 5.19
CA GLN A 73 -15.62 2.37 4.78
C GLN A 73 -16.52 1.70 3.73
N ALA A 74 -15.94 1.07 2.70
CA ALA A 74 -16.70 0.32 1.70
C ALA A 74 -17.57 -0.77 2.35
N ARG A 75 -16.96 -1.59 3.23
CA ARG A 75 -17.67 -2.66 3.97
C ARG A 75 -18.74 -2.15 4.93
N LEU A 76 -18.56 -0.97 5.52
CA LEU A 76 -19.58 -0.35 6.37
C LEU A 76 -20.79 0.10 5.52
N ASN A 77 -20.55 0.69 4.35
CA ASN A 77 -21.60 1.09 3.43
C ASN A 77 -22.40 -0.11 2.92
N ASP A 78 -21.73 -1.23 2.59
CA ASP A 78 -22.39 -2.47 2.15
C ASP A 78 -23.25 -3.14 3.23
N ARG A 79 -22.96 -2.87 4.51
CA ARG A 79 -23.61 -3.52 5.67
C ARG A 79 -24.80 -2.74 6.25
N GLY A 80 -25.24 -1.67 5.60
CA GLY A 80 -26.57 -1.12 5.87
C GLY A 80 -26.64 0.39 6.14
N ASN A 81 -26.13 1.21 5.23
CA ASN A 81 -26.66 2.57 5.10
C ASN A 81 -27.59 2.62 3.88
N TYR A 82 -28.90 2.48 4.13
CA TYR A 82 -29.87 3.17 3.28
C TYR A 82 -29.64 4.67 3.56
N GLY A 83 -29.12 5.39 2.57
CA GLY A 83 -28.97 6.84 2.67
C GLY A 83 -30.32 7.47 3.05
N ASN A 84 -30.29 8.41 3.99
CA ASN A 84 -31.36 9.39 4.12
C ASN A 84 -31.22 10.45 3.03
#